data_AF-A0A7Y4UF07-F1
#
_entry.id   AF-A0A7Y4UF07-F1
#
_cell.length_a   1.000
_cell.length_b   1.000
_cell.length_c   1.000
_cell.angle_alpha   90.00
_cell.angle_beta   90.00
_cell.angle_gamma   90.00
#
_symmetry.space_group_name_H-M   'P 1'
#
loop_
_entity.id
_entity.type
_entity.pdbx_description
1 polymer ?
#
loop_
_entity_poly.entity_id
_entity_poly.type
_entity_poly.pdbx_seq_one_letter_code
_entity_poly.pdbx_strand_id
1 'polypeptide(L)'
;MLITSPANERLKHARRVREGREPELIFIEGERLVAEVLQAQLSLHAAFHLPELNDHAAALLKEMNCPLYAVSEAVMTTLSDTVT
;
A
#
# COMPACT_ATOMS: atom_id res chain seq x y z
N MET A 1 -9.50 -8.35 -7.53
CA MET A 1 -9.92 -9.11 -6.33
C MET A 1 -9.85 -8.17 -5.15
N LEU A 2 -10.94 -7.99 -4.41
CA LEU A 2 -11.00 -7.12 -3.23
C LEU A 2 -10.63 -7.91 -1.97
N ILE A 3 -9.62 -7.45 -1.22
CA ILE A 3 -9.26 -8.05 0.06
C ILE A 3 -10.10 -7.37 1.15
N THR A 4 -11.00 -8.13 1.77
CA THR A 4 -11.90 -7.63 2.83
C THR A 4 -11.55 -8.16 4.21
N SER A 5 -10.70 -9.20 4.29
CA SER A 5 -10.35 -9.84 5.55
C SER A 5 -8.97 -9.40 6.03
N PRO A 6 -8.83 -8.87 7.26
CA PRO A 6 -7.53 -8.52 7.84
C PRO A 6 -6.64 -9.73 8.10
N ALA A 7 -7.19 -10.95 8.06
CA ALA A 7 -6.44 -12.19 8.21
C ALA A 7 -5.70 -12.60 6.92
N ASN A 8 -5.83 -11.85 5.82
CA ASN A 8 -5.08 -12.11 4.59
C ASN A 8 -3.56 -12.04 4.85
N GLU A 9 -2.81 -13.05 4.39
CA GLU A 9 -1.36 -13.13 4.63
C GLU A 9 -0.58 -11.92 4.10
N ARG A 10 -1.02 -11.31 2.99
CA ARG A 10 -0.40 -10.11 2.44
C ARG A 10 -0.55 -8.91 3.36
N LEU A 11 -1.71 -8.76 3.99
CA LEU A 11 -1.97 -7.70 4.94
C LEU A 11 -1.20 -7.92 6.25
N LYS A 12 -1.11 -9.18 6.71
CA LYS A 12 -0.30 -9.52 7.88
C LYS A 12 1.17 -9.14 7.64
N HIS A 13 1.70 -9.48 6.47
CA HIS A 13 3.06 -9.10 6.08
C HIS A 13 3.23 -7.58 6.05
N ALA A 14 2.33 -6.85 5.37
CA ALA A 14 2.37 -5.38 5.32
C ALA A 14 2.34 -4.73 6.71
N ARG A 15 1.53 -5.25 7.64
CA ARG A 15 1.54 -4.82 9.05
C ARG A 15 2.88 -5.07 9.74
N ARG A 16 3.49 -6.25 9.54
CA ARG A 16 4.81 -6.54 10.11
C ARG A 16 5.88 -5.59 9.58
N VAL A 17 5.86 -5.25 8.29
CA VAL A 17 6.74 -4.22 7.72
C VAL A 17 6.53 -2.88 8.42
N ARG A 18 5.28 -2.45 8.57
CA ARG A 18 4.93 -1.20 9.27
C ARG A 18 5.39 -1.18 10.72
N GLU A 19 5.25 -2.31 11.41
CA GLU A 19 5.71 -2.52 12.79
C GLU A 19 7.24 -2.63 12.93
N GLY A 20 8.00 -2.53 11.82
CA GLY A 20 9.46 -2.66 11.82
C GLY A 20 9.96 -4.08 12.06
N ARG A 21 9.10 -5.09 11.88
CA ARG A 21 9.42 -6.52 12.09
C ARG A 21 9.99 -7.21 10.85
N GLU A 22 10.00 -6.53 9.70
CA GLU A 22 10.62 -6.97 8.46
C GLU A 22 11.79 -6.01 8.14
N PRO A 23 13.03 -6.30 8.57
CA PRO A 23 14.14 -5.34 8.55
C PRO A 23 14.63 -4.96 7.14
N GLU A 24 14.28 -5.75 6.13
CA GLU A 24 14.67 -5.52 4.74
C GLU A 24 13.65 -4.67 3.96
N LEU A 25 12.53 -4.31 4.60
CA LEU A 25 11.41 -3.61 3.97
C LEU A 25 11.04 -2.36 4.76
N ILE A 26 10.51 -1.38 4.04
CA ILE A 26 9.98 -0.14 4.61
C ILE A 26 8.53 0.00 4.18
N PHE A 27 7.67 0.37 5.13
CA PHE A 27 6.27 0.68 4.85
C PHE A 27 6.16 2.15 4.44
N ILE A 28 5.48 2.41 3.32
CA ILE A 28 5.34 3.75 2.76
C ILE A 28 3.86 4.02 2.57
N GLU A 29 3.43 5.18 3.06
CA GLU A 29 2.03 5.59 3.08
C GLU A 29 1.89 7.05 2.62
N GLY A 30 0.81 7.36 1.91
CA GLY A 30 0.51 8.70 1.44
C GLY A 30 1.01 8.97 0.02
N GLU A 31 0.17 9.60 -0.78
CA GLU A 31 0.38 9.80 -2.23
C GLU A 31 1.69 10.51 -2.56
N ARG A 32 2.09 11.51 -1.76
CA ARG A 32 3.34 12.25 -1.98
C ARG A 32 4.58 11.37 -1.82
N LEU A 33 4.65 10.56 -0.77
CA LEU A 33 5.78 9.67 -0.54
C LEU A 33 5.82 8.56 -1.59
N VAL A 34 4.66 8.04 -1.97
CA VAL A 34 4.54 7.07 -3.06
C VAL A 34 5.07 7.63 -4.38
N ALA A 35 4.75 8.89 -4.71
CA ALA A 35 5.27 9.56 -5.89
C ALA A 35 6.81 9.71 -5.86
N GLU A 36 7.39 10.08 -4.70
CA GLU A 36 8.84 10.19 -4.53
C GLU A 36 9.55 8.85 -4.75
N VAL A 37 8.96 7.74 -4.28
CA VAL A 37 9.50 6.39 -4.42
C VAL A 37 9.46 5.91 -5.87
N LEU A 38 8.37 6.21 -6.58
CA LEU A 38 8.25 5.95 -8.02
C LEU A 38 9.29 6.75 -8.82
N GLN A 39 9.43 8.04 -8.50
CA GLN A 39 10.43 8.91 -9.14
C GLN A 39 11.86 8.43 -8.88
N ALA A 40 12.14 7.93 -7.67
CA ALA A 40 13.42 7.35 -7.31
C ALA A 40 13.66 5.94 -7.89
N GLN A 41 12.68 5.35 -8.57
CA GLN A 41 12.75 4.02 -9.18
C GLN A 41 13.14 2.92 -8.19
N LEU A 42 12.70 3.05 -6.93
CA LEU A 42 12.98 2.03 -5.92
C LEU A 42 12.20 0.75 -6.22
N SER A 43 12.74 -0.39 -5.77
CA SER A 43 12.07 -1.68 -5.92
C SER A 43 10.86 -1.75 -5.01
N LEU A 44 9.67 -1.83 -5.60
CA LEU A 44 8.41 -1.95 -4.87
C LEU A 44 8.02 -3.42 -4.69
N HIS A 45 7.63 -3.79 -3.47
CA HIS A 45 7.25 -5.16 -3.16
C HIS A 45 5.76 -5.45 -3.41
N ALA A 46 4.89 -4.55 -2.94
CA ALA A 46 3.44 -4.62 -3.11
C ALA A 46 2.83 -3.25 -2.79
N ALA A 47 1.68 -2.93 -3.41
CA ALA A 47 0.90 -1.75 -3.07
C ALA A 47 -0.55 -2.13 -2.74
N PHE A 48 -1.11 -1.43 -1.75
CA PHE A 48 -2.49 -1.59 -1.31
C PHE A 48 -3.24 -0.28 -1.55
N HIS A 49 -4.47 -0.37 -2.07
CA HIS A 49 -5.25 0.80 -2.40
C HIS A 49 -6.74 0.57 -2.13
N LEU A 50 -7.50 1.65 -1.90
CA LEU A 50 -8.96 1.58 -1.87
C LEU A 50 -9.51 1.35 -3.29
N PRO A 51 -10.70 0.74 -3.44
CA PRO A 51 -11.28 0.47 -4.76
C PRO A 51 -11.68 1.77 -5.47
N GLU A 52 -12.12 2.75 -4.68
CA GLU A 52 -12.41 4.11 -5.14
C GLU A 52 -11.13 4.94 -5.02
N LEU A 53 -10.69 5.49 -6.15
CA LEU A 53 -9.45 6.25 -6.27
C LEU A 53 -9.77 7.63 -6.83
N ASN A 54 -9.08 8.64 -6.33
CA ASN A 54 -9.01 9.93 -7.01
C ASN A 54 -8.11 9.83 -8.27
N ASP A 55 -8.16 10.85 -9.13
CA ASP A 55 -7.40 10.86 -10.39
C ASP A 55 -5.88 10.76 -10.17
N HIS A 56 -5.37 11.35 -9.09
CA HIS A 56 -3.94 11.36 -8.77
C HIS A 56 -3.46 9.97 -8.34
N ALA A 57 -4.15 9.33 -7.40
CA ALA A 57 -3.88 7.95 -6.98
C ALA A 57 -4.01 6.97 -8.16
N ALA A 58 -5.00 7.16 -9.04
CA ALA A 58 -5.15 6.35 -10.23
C ALA A 58 -3.97 6.51 -11.22
N ALA A 59 -3.38 7.72 -11.31
CA ALA A 59 -2.17 7.95 -12.11
C ALA A 59 -0.96 7.23 -11.48
N LEU A 60 -0.75 7.38 -10.17
CA LEU A 60 0.35 6.73 -9.45
C LEU A 60 0.29 5.20 -9.59
N LEU A 61 -0.90 4.60 -9.46
CA LEU A 61 -1.06 3.15 -9.59
C LEU A 61 -0.68 2.62 -10.98
N LYS A 62 -0.81 3.41 -12.05
CA LYS A 62 -0.40 2.99 -13.40
C LYS A 62 1.12 2.90 -13.57
N GLU A 63 1.87 3.65 -12.76
CA GLU A 63 3.33 3.66 -12.77
C GLU A 63 3.93 2.57 -11.88
N MET A 64 3.11 1.90 -11.05
CA MET A 64 3.55 0.83 -10.17
C MET A 64 4.04 -0.38 -10.95
N ASN A 65 5.23 -0.84 -10.61
CA ASN A 65 5.84 -2.06 -11.15
C ASN A 65 5.70 -3.28 -10.21
N CYS A 66 4.78 -3.22 -9.25
CA CYS A 66 4.57 -4.26 -8.24
C CYS A 66 3.12 -4.76 -8.22
N PRO A 67 2.84 -5.89 -7.55
CA PRO A 67 1.48 -6.39 -7.37
C PRO A 67 0.58 -5.36 -6.64
N LEU A 68 -0.56 -5.06 -7.26
CA LEU A 68 -1.58 -4.16 -6.72
C LEU A 68 -2.72 -4.94 -6.07
N TYR A 69 -3.09 -4.54 -4.86
CA TYR A 69 -4.18 -5.16 -4.11
C TYR A 69 -5.21 -4.11 -3.68
N ALA A 70 -6.41 -4.21 -4.26
CA ALA A 70 -7.55 -3.46 -3.77
C ALA A 70 -7.99 -4.02 -2.41
N VAL A 71 -8.17 -3.17 -1.41
CA VAL A 71 -8.59 -3.52 -0.05
C VAL A 71 -9.85 -2.78 0.34
N SER A 72 -10.69 -3.34 1.22
CA SER A 72 -11.83 -2.60 1.78
C SER A 72 -11.35 -1.50 2.73
N GLU A 73 -12.20 -0.50 2.97
CA GLU A 73 -11.92 0.59 3.92
C GLU A 73 -11.57 0.06 5.31
N ALA A 74 -12.36 -0.87 5.85
CA ALA A 74 -12.08 -1.51 7.13
C ALA A 74 -10.70 -2.19 7.20
N VAL A 75 -10.18 -2.68 6.06
CA VAL A 75 -8.82 -3.22 5.99
C VAL A 75 -7.80 -2.10 5.90
N MET A 76 -8.08 -1.06 5.11
CA MET A 76 -7.19 0.10 4.99
C MET A 76 -6.94 0.76 6.33
N THR A 77 -7.98 0.96 7.16
CA THR A 77 -7.87 1.51 8.52
C THR A 77 -6.98 0.69 9.44
N THR A 78 -6.78 -0.60 9.15
CA THR A 78 -5.89 -1.47 9.95
C THR A 78 -4.45 -1.50 9.44
N LEU A 79 -4.17 -0.83 8.32
CA LEU A 79 -2.84 -0.69 7.70
C LEU A 79 -2.32 0.74 7.79
N SER A 80 -3.21 1.71 7.64
CA SER A 80 -2.92 3.13 7.58
C SER A 80 -2.87 3.73 8.99
N ASP A 81 -1.78 4.42 9.31
CA ASP A 81 -1.67 5.20 10.56
C ASP A 81 -2.04 6.67 10.34
N THR A 82 -2.26 7.08 9.08
CA THR A 82 -2.77 8.41 8.74
C THR A 82 -4.29 8.38 8.57
N VAL A 83 -4.94 9.50 8.88
CA VAL A 83 -6.37 9.66 8.60
C VAL A 83 -6.47 10.04 7.11
N THR A 84 -6.87 9.09 6.27
CA THR A 84 -7.23 9.32 4.86
C THR A 84 -8.51 10.14 4.71
#